data_AF-A0A7X7RG47-F1
#
_entry.id   AF-A0A7X7RG47-F1
#
_cell.length_a   1.000
_cell.length_b   1.000
_cell.length_c   1.000
_cell.angle_alpha   90.00
_cell.angle_beta   90.00
_cell.angle_gamma   90.00
#
_symmetry.space_group_name_H-M   'P 1'
#
loop_
_entity.id
_entity.type
_entity.pdbx_description
1 polymer ?
#
loop_
_entity_poly.entity_id
_entity_poly.type
_entity_poly.pdbx_seq_one_letter_code
_entity_poly.pdbx_strand_id
1 'polypeptide(L)'
;MKMVPVYGLAAAVSAFGAESVVIEHPARTFMPAKPGCYDVKLTFGSKTNATRNWVKAEGQRLMLGEVATKPGEFVEKSFTLAVRNRDMPNGGKVAPINEDGCKMLWDDQLHLDVFTTGGTAPKPEIVPVTEPVTKVFVAGDSTACDTAEELWMCWGGVFPSFFNKGLAVANYAQSGGTLKSFVSSGRFAKMLAEARPGDYFLISYMANDSGEKGPEAGAFNGYYHRLKDIVESVKAKGMNVVVLSEQERRWFDKDGKIRSGQHGEYPAAAKAVAKACGVPFFDLATASVRLYEAVGPEDTVHLFRHAKDGEYPWFPDARSDNSHFKELGAYAIGRIVLDGLRKAYPEIAASIRSDYGRFNPAKPDLEVYIPPTINCIDLFGSTRARVGLWGANCGKEPGFAEDPVKVIKSYQAWDKAANMIGFTVALDAKGETILAGTKGFPLKEALSAVRKTGCVPPKILVRCDPKIAEKVAAAVKALDEGGRAAVHGTSASPYVLFDKLPAAGEIAKRRAEGKKIVLLDDEATYANSEDTFLAGVDYILTDNYPDFRAYDPTRK
;
A
#
# COMPACT_ATOMS: atom_id res chain seq x y z
N MET A 1 19.53 24.26 -5.49
CA MET A 1 19.24 22.92 -4.97
C MET A 1 18.86 22.08 -6.17
N LYS A 2 19.63 21.04 -6.51
CA LYS A 2 19.14 20.03 -7.46
C LYS A 2 18.40 19.02 -6.60
N MET A 3 17.07 18.96 -6.69
CA MET A 3 16.38 17.77 -6.20
C MET A 3 16.91 16.61 -7.04
N VAL A 4 17.55 15.63 -6.41
CA VAL A 4 17.91 14.41 -7.12
C VAL A 4 16.62 13.59 -7.19
N PRO A 5 16.00 13.44 -8.37
CA PRO A 5 14.76 12.70 -8.46
C PRO A 5 15.10 11.23 -8.26
N VAL A 6 14.68 10.66 -7.14
CA VAL A 6 14.74 9.20 -6.95
C VAL A 6 13.55 8.63 -7.72
N TYR A 7 13.69 8.53 -9.04
CA TYR A 7 12.70 7.83 -9.86
C TYR A 7 12.62 6.38 -9.37
N GLY A 8 11.39 5.86 -9.29
CA GLY A 8 11.11 4.50 -8.85
C GLY A 8 12.04 3.50 -9.52
N LEU A 9 12.65 2.63 -8.70
CA LEU A 9 13.53 1.48 -8.99
C LEU A 9 14.68 1.64 -10.01
N ALA A 10 14.50 2.34 -11.13
CA ALA A 10 15.44 2.44 -12.24
C ALA A 10 16.43 3.61 -12.13
N ALA A 11 16.09 4.76 -11.52
CA ALA A 11 17.04 5.87 -11.40
C ALA A 11 17.77 5.97 -10.07
N ALA A 12 17.29 5.26 -9.03
CA ALA A 12 18.09 4.98 -7.83
C ALA A 12 19.42 4.29 -8.17
N VAL A 13 19.50 3.63 -9.33
CA VAL A 13 20.70 2.98 -9.89
C VAL A 13 21.78 3.98 -10.34
N SER A 14 21.44 5.25 -10.63
CA SER A 14 22.37 6.19 -11.27
C SER A 14 22.95 7.27 -10.35
N ALA A 15 22.25 7.63 -9.27
CA ALA A 15 22.70 8.65 -8.31
C ALA A 15 23.47 8.08 -7.12
N PHE A 16 23.33 6.78 -6.85
CA PHE A 16 24.05 6.04 -5.81
C PHE A 16 24.98 5.07 -6.51
N GLY A 17 26.29 5.33 -6.48
CA GLY A 17 27.27 4.52 -7.20
C GLY A 17 27.08 3.02 -6.97
N ALA A 18 26.84 2.28 -8.05
CA ALA A 18 27.01 0.84 -8.20
C ALA A 18 26.49 -0.10 -7.08
N GLU A 19 25.51 0.30 -6.28
CA GLU A 19 24.78 -0.59 -5.37
C GLU A 19 23.27 -0.43 -5.63
N SER A 20 22.72 -1.28 -6.47
CA SER A 20 21.29 -1.41 -6.66
C SER A 20 20.63 -1.77 -5.32
N VAL A 21 19.88 -0.83 -4.74
CA VAL A 21 19.05 -1.12 -3.56
C VAL A 21 17.82 -1.89 -4.04
N VAL A 22 17.95 -3.21 -4.12
CA VAL A 22 16.79 -4.10 -4.26
C VAL A 22 16.11 -4.13 -2.90
N ILE A 23 14.96 -3.46 -2.79
CA ILE A 23 14.10 -3.64 -1.62
C ILE A 23 13.34 -4.93 -1.85
N GLU A 24 13.81 -6.00 -1.20
CA GLU A 24 13.04 -7.22 -1.04
C GLU A 24 11.71 -6.89 -0.35
N HIS A 25 10.64 -7.65 -0.65
CA HIS A 25 9.34 -7.47 -0.01
C HIS A 25 9.48 -7.26 1.51
N PRO A 26 8.75 -6.31 2.12
CA PRO A 26 8.91 -6.03 3.54
C PRO A 26 8.66 -7.29 4.37
N ALA A 27 9.43 -7.45 5.44
CA ALA A 27 9.10 -8.44 6.46
C ALA A 27 7.85 -7.96 7.19
N ARG A 28 6.74 -8.66 6.92
CA ARG A 28 5.41 -8.28 7.38
C ARG A 28 5.03 -9.05 8.63
N THR A 29 4.52 -8.34 9.63
CA THR A 29 3.94 -8.89 10.85
C THR A 29 2.47 -8.52 10.91
N PHE A 30 1.61 -9.53 11.08
CA PHE A 30 0.23 -9.36 11.49
C PHE A 30 0.02 -10.05 12.83
N MET A 31 -0.61 -9.35 13.76
CA MET A 31 -0.92 -9.89 15.07
C MET A 31 -2.32 -9.43 15.48
N PRO A 32 -3.21 -10.32 15.97
CA PRO A 32 -4.45 -9.88 16.59
C PRO A 32 -4.16 -8.87 17.70
N ALA A 33 -4.80 -7.71 17.65
CA ALA A 33 -4.54 -6.63 18.59
C ALA A 33 -5.83 -5.88 18.90
N LYS A 34 -6.09 -5.68 20.19
CA LYS A 34 -7.20 -4.82 20.62
C LYS A 34 -6.82 -3.35 20.40
N PRO A 35 -7.80 -2.45 20.18
CA PRO A 35 -7.55 -1.02 20.16
C PRO A 35 -6.78 -0.55 21.40
N GLY A 36 -5.75 0.26 21.21
CA GLY A 36 -4.85 0.66 22.28
C GLY A 36 -3.49 1.11 21.75
N CYS A 37 -2.56 1.35 22.68
CA CYS A 37 -1.19 1.69 22.35
C CYS A 37 -0.28 0.48 22.56
N TYR A 38 0.70 0.30 21.68
CA TYR A 38 1.69 -0.77 21.74
C TYR A 38 3.07 -0.18 21.59
N ASP A 39 3.99 -0.55 22.47
CA ASP A 39 5.40 -0.25 22.29
C ASP A 39 6.01 -1.30 21.38
N VAL A 40 6.70 -0.83 20.34
CA VAL A 40 7.42 -1.67 19.39
C VAL A 40 8.90 -1.35 19.51
N LYS A 41 9.71 -2.39 19.63
CA LYS A 41 11.17 -2.32 19.69
C LYS A 41 11.78 -3.22 18.61
N LEU A 42 12.77 -2.70 17.91
CA LEU A 42 13.48 -3.36 16.82
C LEU A 42 14.98 -3.11 16.97
N THR A 43 15.78 -4.16 16.79
CA THR A 43 17.24 -4.08 16.80
C THR A 43 17.75 -4.31 15.38
N PHE A 44 18.13 -3.23 14.71
CA PHE A 44 18.63 -3.26 13.34
C PHE A 44 20.13 -3.51 13.32
N GLY A 45 20.62 -4.24 12.33
CA GLY A 45 22.05 -4.45 12.14
C GLY A 45 22.38 -5.77 11.45
N SER A 46 23.63 -5.89 11.02
CA SER A 46 24.20 -7.13 10.49
C SER A 46 25.65 -7.24 10.92
N LYS A 47 26.11 -8.46 11.21
CA LYS A 47 27.51 -8.70 11.58
C LYS A 47 28.48 -8.40 10.43
N THR A 48 28.04 -8.57 9.19
CA THR A 48 28.93 -8.58 8.02
C THR A 48 28.65 -7.45 7.02
N ASN A 49 27.44 -6.90 7.03
CA ASN A 49 26.98 -5.99 5.98
C ASN A 49 26.51 -4.66 6.57
N ALA A 50 26.61 -3.58 5.80
CA ALA A 50 25.84 -2.38 6.08
C ALA A 50 24.34 -2.69 5.85
N THR A 51 23.46 -2.06 6.63
CA THR A 51 22.02 -2.20 6.43
C THR A 51 21.33 -0.85 6.37
N ARG A 52 20.22 -0.77 5.62
CA ARG A 52 19.29 0.37 5.65
C ARG A 52 17.90 -0.16 5.86
N ASN A 53 17.16 0.47 6.77
CA ASN A 53 15.89 -0.06 7.25
C ASN A 53 14.82 1.04 7.38
N TRP A 54 13.56 0.67 7.15
CA TRP A 54 12.39 1.52 7.38
C TRP A 54 11.28 0.72 8.02
N VAL A 55 10.40 1.37 8.78
CA VAL A 55 9.27 0.70 9.42
C VAL A 55 7.99 1.46 9.13
N LYS A 56 7.01 0.75 8.57
CA LYS A 56 5.64 1.21 8.44
C LYS A 56 4.69 0.37 9.29
N ALA A 57 3.54 0.94 9.62
CA ALA A 57 2.47 0.27 10.36
C ALA A 57 1.11 0.63 9.77
N GLU A 58 0.08 -0.20 10.02
CA GLU A 58 -1.33 0.16 9.79
C GLU A 58 -1.55 0.80 8.40
N GLY A 59 -1.25 0.04 7.33
CA GLY A 59 -1.09 0.58 5.98
C GLY A 59 0.26 1.29 5.79
N GLN A 60 0.24 2.56 5.43
CA GLN A 60 1.44 3.31 5.08
C GLN A 60 2.04 4.13 6.23
N ARG A 61 1.54 4.06 7.47
CA ARG A 61 2.03 4.95 8.53
C ARG A 61 3.52 4.77 8.76
N LEU A 62 4.32 5.81 8.49
CA LEU A 62 5.76 5.75 8.73
C LEU A 62 6.00 5.83 10.23
N MET A 63 6.62 4.79 10.79
CA MET A 63 6.97 4.72 12.21
C MET A 63 8.45 5.03 12.42
N LEU A 64 9.31 4.51 11.55
CA LEU A 64 10.73 4.85 11.49
C LEU A 64 11.08 5.25 10.05
N GLY A 65 11.68 6.43 9.88
CA GLY A 65 12.44 6.76 8.68
C GLY A 65 13.68 5.87 8.55
N GLU A 66 14.62 6.24 7.70
CA GLU A 66 15.80 5.42 7.47
C GLU A 66 16.62 5.18 8.75
N VAL A 67 16.88 3.91 9.05
CA VAL A 67 17.81 3.46 10.08
C VAL A 67 18.95 2.72 9.39
N ALA A 68 20.07 3.42 9.19
CA ALA A 68 21.28 2.87 8.61
C ALA A 68 22.24 2.34 9.69
N THR A 69 22.90 1.21 9.42
CA THR A 69 23.94 0.63 10.26
C THR A 69 25.15 0.22 9.44
N LYS A 70 26.36 0.28 10.02
CA LYS A 70 27.59 -0.29 9.44
C LYS A 70 27.70 -1.81 9.68
N PRO A 71 28.58 -2.53 8.97
CA PRO A 71 28.94 -3.89 9.33
C PRO A 71 29.39 -3.99 10.80
N GLY A 72 28.80 -4.92 11.55
CA GLY A 72 29.08 -5.15 12.97
C GLY A 72 28.36 -4.20 13.92
N GLU A 73 27.65 -3.18 13.41
CA GLU A 73 26.87 -2.25 14.21
C GLU A 73 25.44 -2.74 14.39
N PHE A 74 24.93 -2.62 15.61
CA PHE A 74 23.53 -2.88 15.94
C PHE A 74 22.93 -1.68 16.65
N VAL A 75 21.78 -1.22 16.16
CA VAL A 75 21.07 -0.04 16.68
C VAL A 75 19.66 -0.45 17.08
N GLU A 76 19.32 -0.19 18.33
CA GLU A 76 17.96 -0.34 18.83
C GLU A 76 17.15 0.92 18.56
N LYS A 77 15.92 0.75 18.07
CA LYS A 77 14.92 1.81 17.96
C LYS A 77 13.61 1.35 18.57
N SER A 78 12.86 2.31 19.11
CA SER A 78 11.53 2.07 19.64
C SER A 78 10.57 3.20 19.31
N PHE A 79 9.29 2.86 19.23
CA PHE A 79 8.19 3.80 19.04
C PHE A 79 6.92 3.26 19.70
N THR A 80 5.93 4.13 19.90
CA THR A 80 4.61 3.74 20.41
C THR A 80 3.58 3.87 19.29
N LEU A 81 2.90 2.77 18.96
CA LEU A 81 1.90 2.67 17.90
C LEU A 81 0.48 2.71 18.48
N ALA A 82 -0.39 3.53 17.93
CA ALA A 82 -1.82 3.48 18.22
C ALA A 82 -2.56 2.55 17.22
N VAL A 83 -3.03 1.41 17.72
CA VAL A 83 -3.90 0.46 17.00
C VAL A 83 -5.35 0.82 17.27
N ARG A 84 -6.18 0.78 16.23
CA ARG A 84 -7.57 1.24 16.31
C ARG A 84 -8.45 0.35 15.45
N ASN A 85 -9.68 0.16 15.92
CA ASN A 85 -10.73 -0.53 15.18
C ASN A 85 -11.98 0.35 15.05
N ARG A 86 -13.02 -0.18 14.40
CA ARG A 86 -14.29 0.54 14.21
C ARG A 86 -15.23 0.49 15.40
N ASP A 87 -14.99 -0.32 16.41
CA ASP A 87 -15.96 -0.50 17.49
C ASP A 87 -16.06 0.75 18.35
N MET A 88 -17.29 1.09 18.74
CA MET A 88 -17.57 2.20 19.63
C MET A 88 -17.62 1.71 21.09
N PRO A 89 -17.13 2.50 22.07
CA PRO A 89 -17.17 2.10 23.48
C PRO A 89 -18.58 1.77 24.02
N ASN A 90 -19.61 2.45 23.50
CA ASN A 90 -20.99 2.29 23.93
C ASN A 90 -21.81 1.35 23.03
N GLY A 91 -21.15 0.54 22.21
CA GLY A 91 -21.79 -0.29 21.18
C GLY A 91 -22.02 0.45 19.86
N GLY A 92 -22.14 -0.32 18.78
CA GLY A 92 -22.14 0.18 17.40
C GLY A 92 -20.74 0.29 16.81
N LYS A 93 -20.66 0.76 15.57
CA LYS A 93 -19.41 0.90 14.81
C LYS A 93 -19.32 2.26 14.16
N VAL A 94 -18.10 2.79 14.09
CA VAL A 94 -17.75 3.89 13.18
C VAL A 94 -18.15 3.46 11.77
N ALA A 95 -18.79 4.38 11.05
CA ALA A 95 -19.27 4.14 9.70
C ALA A 95 -18.13 3.63 8.80
N PRO A 96 -18.43 2.68 7.89
CA PRO A 96 -17.44 2.11 6.99
C PRO A 96 -16.78 3.20 6.15
N ILE A 97 -15.52 2.99 5.83
CA ILE A 97 -14.78 3.84 4.91
C ILE A 97 -15.01 3.27 3.51
N ASN A 98 -15.02 4.12 2.47
CA ASN A 98 -14.88 3.63 1.09
C ASN A 98 -13.54 2.89 0.86
N GLU A 99 -12.63 2.92 1.84
CA GLU A 99 -11.35 2.20 1.90
C GLU A 99 -11.44 0.86 2.64
N ASP A 100 -12.64 0.42 3.07
CA ASP A 100 -12.90 -0.87 3.75
C ASP A 100 -12.43 -2.11 2.94
N GLY A 101 -11.96 -1.92 1.70
CA GLY A 101 -11.23 -2.95 0.96
C GLY A 101 -9.81 -3.21 1.49
N CYS A 102 -9.24 -2.33 2.31
CA CYS A 102 -7.93 -2.53 2.91
C CYS A 102 -8.03 -3.12 4.32
N LYS A 103 -7.74 -4.43 4.43
CA LYS A 103 -7.67 -5.20 5.68
C LYS A 103 -6.49 -4.83 6.61
N MET A 104 -6.02 -3.59 6.56
CA MET A 104 -4.90 -3.10 7.39
C MET A 104 -5.24 -1.83 8.16
N LEU A 105 -6.45 -1.30 7.98
CA LEU A 105 -6.89 -0.04 8.55
C LEU A 105 -8.17 -0.28 9.34
N TRP A 106 -8.20 0.19 10.58
CA TRP A 106 -9.39 0.17 11.41
C TRP A 106 -9.97 -1.23 11.67
N ASP A 107 -9.10 -2.24 11.75
CA ASP A 107 -9.43 -3.64 12.04
C ASP A 107 -8.97 -4.08 13.44
N ASP A 108 -9.08 -5.38 13.73
CA ASP A 108 -8.69 -5.98 15.01
C ASP A 108 -7.29 -6.60 14.96
N GLN A 109 -6.43 -6.07 14.09
CA GLN A 109 -5.04 -6.50 13.93
C GLN A 109 -4.08 -5.32 14.06
N LEU A 110 -2.86 -5.63 14.49
CA LEU A 110 -1.70 -4.77 14.36
C LEU A 110 -0.93 -5.24 13.13
N HIS A 111 -0.59 -4.31 12.26
CA HIS A 111 0.21 -4.52 11.06
C HIS A 111 1.53 -3.76 11.14
N LEU A 112 2.64 -4.44 10.85
CA LEU A 112 3.97 -3.84 10.68
C LEU A 112 4.66 -4.35 9.43
N ASP A 113 5.26 -3.44 8.68
CA ASP A 113 6.14 -3.70 7.55
C ASP A 113 7.54 -3.19 7.87
N VAL A 114 8.52 -4.11 7.87
CA VAL A 114 9.94 -3.77 8.03
C VAL A 114 10.65 -3.95 6.70
N PHE A 115 11.06 -2.85 6.09
CA PHE A 115 11.84 -2.84 4.86
C PHE A 115 13.31 -2.87 5.23
N THR A 116 14.07 -3.86 4.75
CA THR A 116 15.49 -4.01 5.06
C THR A 116 16.28 -4.30 3.80
N THR A 117 17.46 -3.70 3.71
CA THR A 117 18.43 -3.92 2.63
C THR A 117 19.78 -4.25 3.25
N GLY A 118 20.57 -5.08 2.58
CA GLY A 118 21.89 -5.50 3.06
C GLY A 118 21.88 -6.47 4.25
N GLY A 119 20.72 -6.92 4.72
CA GLY A 119 20.62 -7.82 5.86
C GLY A 119 19.24 -8.46 6.02
N THR A 120 19.02 -9.13 7.14
CA THR A 120 17.72 -9.71 7.49
C THR A 120 16.92 -8.70 8.30
N ALA A 121 15.64 -8.53 7.96
CA ALA A 121 14.75 -7.67 8.71
C ALA A 121 14.60 -8.17 10.17
N PRO A 122 14.76 -7.29 11.18
CA PRO A 122 14.60 -7.69 12.56
C PRO A 122 13.16 -8.05 12.89
N LYS A 123 13.00 -9.03 13.78
CA LYS A 123 11.70 -9.37 14.35
C LYS A 123 11.29 -8.30 15.39
N PRO A 124 10.08 -7.72 15.30
CA PRO A 124 9.63 -6.75 16.29
C PRO A 124 9.34 -7.42 17.64
N GLU A 125 9.77 -6.78 18.73
CA GLU A 125 9.24 -6.99 20.06
C GLU A 125 8.07 -6.03 20.27
N ILE A 126 6.87 -6.56 20.50
CA ILE A 126 5.63 -5.79 20.58
C ILE A 126 4.98 -6.04 21.93
N VAL A 127 4.74 -4.97 22.69
CA VAL A 127 4.17 -5.05 24.04
C VAL A 127 2.98 -4.07 24.13
N PRO A 128 1.79 -4.52 24.57
CA PRO A 128 0.69 -3.61 24.86
C PRO A 128 1.09 -2.63 25.97
N VAL A 129 0.81 -1.34 25.79
CA VAL A 129 1.05 -0.34 26.81
C VAL A 129 -0.14 -0.29 27.76
N THR A 130 0.10 -0.56 29.04
CA THR A 130 -0.93 -0.53 30.09
C THR A 130 -1.12 0.86 30.68
N GLU A 131 -0.06 1.67 30.69
CA GLU A 131 -0.09 3.02 31.24
C GLU A 131 -0.65 4.05 30.24
N PRO A 132 -1.25 5.15 30.72
CA PRO A 132 -1.70 6.22 29.85
C PRO A 132 -0.56 6.85 29.03
N VAL A 133 -0.60 6.67 27.71
CA VAL A 133 0.29 7.32 26.74
C VAL A 133 -0.33 8.63 26.23
N THR A 134 0.44 9.71 26.14
CA THR A 134 0.02 10.96 25.49
C THR A 134 -0.22 10.71 24.01
N LYS A 135 -1.36 11.17 23.49
CA LYS A 135 -1.71 11.02 22.09
C LYS A 135 -1.69 12.36 21.35
N VAL A 136 -1.30 12.30 20.08
CA VAL A 136 -1.64 13.33 19.10
C VAL A 136 -2.74 12.77 18.22
N PHE A 137 -3.93 13.33 18.34
CA PHE A 137 -5.07 13.03 17.47
C PHE A 137 -5.00 13.90 16.23
N VAL A 138 -5.11 13.29 15.06
CA VAL A 138 -5.21 14.00 13.78
C VAL A 138 -6.62 13.83 13.23
N ALA A 139 -7.26 14.92 12.84
CA ALA A 139 -8.52 14.93 12.11
C ALA A 139 -8.36 15.76 10.84
N GLY A 140 -8.89 15.25 9.74
CA GLY A 140 -8.77 15.86 8.43
C GLY A 140 -9.23 14.96 7.30
N ASP A 141 -8.82 15.31 6.09
CA ASP A 141 -9.32 14.71 4.86
C ASP A 141 -8.32 13.73 4.19
N SER A 142 -8.41 13.57 2.86
CA SER A 142 -7.56 12.72 2.02
C SER A 142 -6.10 13.13 1.96
N THR A 143 -5.74 14.27 2.54
CA THR A 143 -4.36 14.73 2.61
C THR A 143 -3.71 14.47 3.97
N ALA A 144 -4.54 14.18 4.97
CA ALA A 144 -4.16 13.86 6.34
C ALA A 144 -4.39 12.38 6.71
N CYS A 145 -5.28 11.66 6.01
CA CYS A 145 -5.73 10.31 6.39
C CYS A 145 -4.62 9.25 6.39
N ASP A 146 -4.90 8.11 7.01
CA ASP A 146 -4.09 6.93 6.73
C ASP A 146 -4.44 6.41 5.34
N THR A 147 -3.45 5.88 4.63
CA THR A 147 -3.65 5.21 3.35
C THR A 147 -3.03 3.84 3.42
N ALA A 148 -3.52 2.95 2.57
CA ALA A 148 -2.76 1.78 2.18
C ALA A 148 -2.34 1.87 0.71
N GLU A 149 -2.99 2.69 -0.11
CA GLU A 149 -2.78 2.74 -1.56
C GLU A 149 -1.39 3.27 -1.96
N GLU A 150 -0.75 2.58 -2.88
CA GLU A 150 0.50 3.00 -3.50
C GLU A 150 0.40 4.36 -4.21
N LEU A 151 1.53 5.09 -4.26
CA LEU A 151 1.63 6.45 -4.80
C LEU A 151 0.73 7.47 -4.09
N TRP A 152 0.22 7.14 -2.90
CA TRP A 152 -0.58 8.05 -2.12
C TRP A 152 -0.25 7.92 -0.65
N MET A 153 0.39 8.96 -0.13
CA MET A 153 0.69 9.10 1.28
C MET A 153 0.20 10.46 1.75
N CYS A 154 -0.15 10.53 3.02
CA CYS A 154 -0.70 11.74 3.65
C CYS A 154 0.21 12.21 4.76
N TRP A 155 0.15 13.50 5.09
CA TRP A 155 1.01 14.06 6.12
C TRP A 155 0.71 13.45 7.50
N GLY A 156 -0.54 13.06 7.80
CA GLY A 156 -0.89 12.38 9.04
C GLY A 156 -0.33 10.95 9.12
N GLY A 157 -0.10 10.30 7.96
CA GLY A 157 0.54 8.99 7.87
C GLY A 157 2.04 9.02 8.13
N VAL A 158 2.76 10.09 7.78
CA VAL A 158 4.19 10.24 8.14
C VAL A 158 4.40 10.74 9.57
N PHE A 159 3.41 11.42 10.14
CA PHE A 159 3.50 12.12 11.42
C PHE A 159 4.01 11.26 12.60
N PRO A 160 3.67 9.95 12.73
CA PRO A 160 4.19 9.11 13.79
C PRO A 160 5.73 9.00 13.80
N SER A 161 6.38 9.10 12.64
CA SER A 161 7.83 8.94 12.51
C SER A 161 8.65 10.02 13.23
N PHE A 162 8.01 11.13 13.60
CA PHE A 162 8.67 12.26 14.24
C PHE A 162 8.77 12.11 15.77
N PHE A 163 8.02 11.18 16.38
CA PHE A 163 7.90 11.10 17.83
C PHE A 163 8.69 9.93 18.44
N ASN A 164 9.25 10.17 19.62
CA ASN A 164 9.87 9.15 20.46
C ASN A 164 8.81 8.16 20.96
N LYS A 165 9.27 6.99 21.42
CA LYS A 165 8.46 6.12 22.29
C LYS A 165 7.90 6.93 23.47
N GLY A 166 6.65 6.69 23.83
CA GLY A 166 5.93 7.39 24.90
C GLY A 166 4.94 8.43 24.42
N LEU A 167 4.89 8.71 23.11
CA LEU A 167 3.82 9.47 22.46
C LEU A 167 3.31 8.69 21.24
N ALA A 168 2.00 8.60 21.07
CA ALA A 168 1.38 7.90 19.95
C ALA A 168 0.55 8.85 19.08
N VAL A 169 0.61 8.67 17.76
CA VAL A 169 -0.25 9.42 16.83
C VAL A 169 -1.48 8.55 16.50
N ALA A 170 -2.67 9.09 16.77
CA ALA A 170 -3.94 8.47 16.44
C ALA A 170 -4.62 9.28 15.33
N ASN A 171 -4.43 8.87 14.08
CA ASN A 171 -4.93 9.56 12.89
C ASN A 171 -6.38 9.24 12.49
N TYR A 172 -7.35 10.05 12.90
CA TYR A 172 -8.78 9.90 12.61
C TYR A 172 -9.22 10.56 11.31
N ALA A 173 -8.31 11.15 10.54
CA ALA A 173 -8.61 11.71 9.23
C ALA A 173 -9.14 10.64 8.26
N GLN A 174 -9.89 11.10 7.25
CA GLN A 174 -10.60 10.24 6.30
C GLN A 174 -10.58 10.84 4.91
N SER A 175 -10.27 10.02 3.89
CA SER A 175 -10.37 10.47 2.51
C SER A 175 -11.78 10.93 2.14
N GLY A 176 -11.87 12.08 1.45
CA GLY A 176 -13.14 12.75 1.13
C GLY A 176 -13.91 13.26 2.36
N GLY A 177 -13.29 13.26 3.54
CA GLY A 177 -13.92 13.68 4.79
C GLY A 177 -14.25 15.18 4.80
N THR A 178 -15.37 15.50 5.44
CA THR A 178 -15.81 16.86 5.81
C THR A 178 -15.98 16.94 7.32
N LEU A 179 -16.12 18.12 7.91
CA LEU A 179 -16.47 18.25 9.33
C LEU A 179 -17.80 17.54 9.64
N LYS A 180 -18.76 17.63 8.72
CA LYS A 180 -20.06 16.96 8.83
C LYS A 180 -19.91 15.44 8.88
N SER A 181 -19.14 14.86 7.96
CA SER A 181 -18.91 13.41 7.94
C SER A 181 -18.05 12.93 9.10
N PHE A 182 -17.12 13.75 9.59
CA PHE A 182 -16.32 13.44 10.78
C PHE A 182 -17.19 13.24 12.03
N VAL A 183 -18.22 14.07 12.18
CA VAL A 183 -19.24 13.92 13.25
C VAL A 183 -20.18 12.76 12.93
N SER A 184 -20.82 12.75 11.76
CA SER A 184 -21.89 11.80 11.45
C SER A 184 -21.41 10.35 11.29
N SER A 185 -20.14 10.13 10.97
CA SER A 185 -19.53 8.78 10.90
C SER A 185 -19.24 8.17 12.27
N GLY A 186 -19.32 8.96 13.35
CA GLY A 186 -18.94 8.53 14.70
C GLY A 186 -17.44 8.62 14.99
N ARG A 187 -16.59 9.04 14.03
CA ARG A 187 -15.14 9.22 14.26
C ARG A 187 -14.85 10.24 15.34
N PHE A 188 -15.54 11.38 15.31
CA PHE A 188 -15.40 12.41 16.34
C PHE A 188 -15.78 11.86 17.72
N ALA A 189 -16.91 11.17 17.82
CA ALA A 189 -17.38 10.58 19.07
C ALA A 189 -16.40 9.53 19.61
N LYS A 190 -15.85 8.65 18.75
CA LYS A 190 -14.84 7.66 19.15
C LYS A 190 -13.57 8.33 19.67
N MET A 191 -13.05 9.30 18.92
CA MET A 191 -11.86 10.07 19.32
C MET A 191 -12.09 10.74 20.67
N LEU A 192 -13.26 11.38 20.88
CA LEU A 192 -13.57 12.10 22.11
C LEU A 192 -13.74 11.18 23.32
N ALA A 193 -14.12 9.91 23.08
CA ALA A 193 -14.19 8.89 24.12
C ALA A 193 -12.79 8.38 24.54
N GLU A 194 -11.80 8.47 23.65
CA GLU A 194 -10.41 8.09 23.93
C GLU A 194 -9.54 9.24 24.45
N ALA A 195 -10.02 10.47 24.31
CA ALA A 195 -9.33 11.70 24.67
C ALA A 195 -9.06 11.80 26.17
N ARG A 196 -7.86 12.29 26.52
CA ARG A 196 -7.47 12.60 27.89
C ARG A 196 -6.93 14.04 28.00
N PRO A 197 -7.01 14.66 29.18
CA PRO A 197 -6.36 15.94 29.41
C PRO A 197 -4.86 15.87 29.08
N GLY A 198 -4.36 16.90 28.37
CA GLY A 198 -2.97 16.97 27.92
C GLY A 198 -2.67 16.28 26.58
N ASP A 199 -3.62 15.51 26.01
CA ASP A 199 -3.50 15.03 24.63
C ASP A 199 -3.58 16.21 23.63
N TYR A 200 -3.03 16.03 22.44
CA TYR A 200 -3.04 17.03 21.38
C TYR A 200 -4.09 16.70 20.32
N PHE A 201 -4.70 17.73 19.72
CA PHE A 201 -5.64 17.60 18.62
C PHE A 201 -5.26 18.54 17.48
N LEU A 202 -4.94 17.97 16.32
CA LEU A 202 -4.70 18.70 15.08
C LEU A 202 -5.91 18.51 14.17
N ILE A 203 -6.53 19.59 13.72
CA ILE A 203 -7.69 19.55 12.82
C ILE A 203 -7.47 20.38 11.56
N SER A 204 -7.67 19.74 10.39
CA SER A 204 -7.51 20.35 9.07
C SER A 204 -8.58 19.83 8.09
N TYR A 205 -9.64 20.61 7.86
CA TYR A 205 -10.73 20.32 6.90
C TYR A 205 -11.08 21.59 6.15
N MET A 206 -11.08 21.60 4.82
CA MET A 206 -11.51 22.74 3.98
C MET A 206 -11.98 22.28 2.59
N ALA A 207 -11.15 21.52 1.86
CA ALA A 207 -11.35 21.23 0.45
C ALA A 207 -12.71 20.57 0.18
N ASN A 208 -13.06 19.54 0.94
CA ASN A 208 -14.33 18.84 0.73
C ASN A 208 -15.53 19.60 1.31
N ASP A 209 -15.35 20.36 2.39
CA ASP A 209 -16.40 21.20 2.99
C ASP A 209 -16.83 22.34 2.05
N SER A 210 -15.95 22.77 1.13
CA SER A 210 -16.29 23.72 0.06
C SER A 210 -17.30 23.19 -0.95
N GLY A 211 -17.47 21.87 -1.03
CA GLY A 211 -18.45 21.21 -1.90
C GLY A 211 -19.84 21.06 -1.29
N GLU A 212 -20.05 21.45 -0.02
CA GLU A 212 -21.36 21.33 0.63
C GLU A 212 -22.43 22.19 -0.06
N LYS A 213 -23.65 21.65 -0.16
CA LYS A 213 -24.81 22.33 -0.77
C LYS A 213 -25.94 22.43 0.24
N GLY A 214 -26.79 23.43 0.08
CA GLY A 214 -27.98 23.64 0.90
C GLY A 214 -27.84 24.79 1.90
N PRO A 215 -28.81 24.95 2.82
CA PRO A 215 -28.90 26.14 3.70
C PRO A 215 -27.71 26.34 4.64
N GLU A 216 -26.99 25.26 4.97
CA GLU A 216 -25.82 25.31 5.86
C GLU A 216 -24.48 25.44 5.10
N ALA A 217 -24.49 25.48 3.77
CA ALA A 217 -23.28 25.61 2.98
C ALA A 217 -22.59 26.98 3.23
N GLY A 218 -21.26 26.98 3.19
CA GLY A 218 -20.44 28.20 3.28
C GLY A 218 -19.48 28.23 4.47
N ALA A 219 -18.34 28.89 4.26
CA ALA A 219 -17.23 28.97 5.21
C ALA A 219 -17.64 29.59 6.56
N PHE A 220 -18.28 30.76 6.55
CA PHE A 220 -18.75 31.45 7.76
C PHE A 220 -20.18 31.04 8.19
N ASN A 221 -20.68 29.94 7.66
CA ASN A 221 -21.98 29.38 7.99
C ASN A 221 -21.79 28.00 8.67
N GLY A 222 -22.26 26.90 8.07
CA GLY A 222 -22.21 25.59 8.69
C GLY A 222 -20.79 25.10 8.98
N TYR A 223 -19.81 25.44 8.15
CA TYR A 223 -18.40 25.10 8.41
C TYR A 223 -17.90 25.74 9.71
N TYR A 224 -18.05 27.05 9.85
CA TYR A 224 -17.63 27.80 11.04
C TYR A 224 -18.27 27.25 12.31
N HIS A 225 -19.59 27.05 12.31
CA HIS A 225 -20.32 26.56 13.48
C HIS A 225 -19.90 25.14 13.86
N ARG A 226 -19.79 24.22 12.90
CA ARG A 226 -19.33 22.84 13.17
C ARG A 226 -17.90 22.79 13.69
N LEU A 227 -16.98 23.54 13.07
CA LEU A 227 -15.60 23.57 13.52
C LEU A 227 -15.50 24.13 14.94
N LYS A 228 -16.25 25.19 15.24
CA LYS A 228 -16.31 25.78 16.57
C LYS A 228 -16.79 24.78 17.62
N ASP A 229 -17.90 24.08 17.36
CA ASP A 229 -18.46 23.10 18.28
C ASP A 229 -17.50 21.93 18.55
N ILE A 230 -16.80 21.46 17.51
CA ILE A 230 -15.77 20.42 17.63
C ILE A 230 -14.62 20.91 18.50
N VAL A 231 -14.07 22.09 18.21
CA VAL A 231 -12.94 22.67 18.95
C VAL A 231 -13.30 22.91 20.42
N GLU A 232 -14.48 23.46 20.70
CA GLU A 232 -14.95 23.69 22.07
C GLU A 232 -15.13 22.36 22.84
N SER A 233 -15.70 21.35 22.20
CA SER A 233 -15.88 20.01 22.79
C SER A 233 -14.55 19.32 23.11
N VAL A 234 -13.55 19.45 22.24
CA VAL A 234 -12.20 18.92 22.46
C VAL A 234 -11.48 19.68 23.56
N LYS A 235 -11.57 21.02 23.56
CA LYS A 235 -10.99 21.85 24.60
C LYS A 235 -11.62 21.56 25.97
N ALA A 236 -12.92 21.28 26.02
CA ALA A 236 -13.61 20.89 27.25
C ALA A 236 -13.10 19.54 27.84
N LYS A 237 -12.43 18.69 27.04
CA LYS A 237 -11.71 17.50 27.52
C LYS A 237 -10.31 17.80 28.06
N GLY A 238 -9.87 19.05 28.05
CA GLY A 238 -8.54 19.46 28.49
C GLY A 238 -7.43 19.16 27.49
N MET A 239 -7.77 19.01 26.20
CA MET A 239 -6.79 18.76 25.14
C MET A 239 -6.18 20.06 24.61
N ASN A 240 -4.95 19.94 24.11
CA ASN A 240 -4.20 20.98 23.40
C ASN A 240 -4.58 20.99 21.92
N VAL A 241 -5.33 22.01 21.48
CA VAL A 241 -5.91 22.07 20.11
C VAL A 241 -5.10 22.99 19.20
N VAL A 242 -4.80 22.52 17.99
CA VAL A 242 -4.31 23.37 16.89
C VAL A 242 -5.27 23.24 15.72
N VAL A 243 -5.82 24.37 15.28
CA VAL A 243 -6.57 24.46 14.02
C VAL A 243 -5.60 24.80 12.91
N LEU A 244 -5.59 24.00 11.84
CA LEU A 244 -4.76 24.24 10.68
C LEU A 244 -5.61 24.69 9.50
N SER A 245 -5.06 25.55 8.64
CA SER A 245 -5.54 25.55 7.26
C SER A 245 -5.10 24.29 6.53
N GLU A 246 -5.71 24.00 5.39
CA GLU A 246 -5.14 23.04 4.45
C GLU A 246 -4.02 23.69 3.63
N GLN A 247 -3.10 22.88 3.14
CA GLN A 247 -2.12 23.27 2.14
C GLN A 247 -2.77 23.75 0.84
N GLU A 248 -2.07 24.55 0.05
CA GLU A 248 -2.49 24.88 -1.32
C GLU A 248 -2.28 23.69 -2.26
N ARG A 249 -2.98 23.70 -3.41
CA ARG A 249 -2.70 22.75 -4.50
C ARG A 249 -1.55 23.25 -5.36
N ARG A 250 -0.93 22.33 -6.10
CA ARG A 250 0.14 22.61 -7.07
C ARG A 250 -0.40 23.31 -8.34
N TRP A 251 -0.86 24.55 -8.23
CA TRP A 251 -1.32 25.36 -9.36
C TRP A 251 -0.40 26.56 -9.56
N PHE A 252 0.64 26.37 -10.38
CA PHE A 252 1.55 27.44 -10.73
C PHE A 252 0.95 28.35 -11.81
N ASP A 253 1.21 29.66 -11.70
CA ASP A 253 1.04 30.59 -12.80
C ASP A 253 2.26 30.61 -13.75
N LYS A 254 2.20 31.48 -14.75
CA LYS A 254 3.26 31.62 -15.77
C LYS A 254 4.59 32.14 -15.21
N ASP A 255 4.57 32.77 -14.03
CA ASP A 255 5.73 33.37 -13.39
C ASP A 255 6.34 32.44 -12.32
N GLY A 256 5.84 31.19 -12.25
CA GLY A 256 6.31 30.18 -11.30
C GLY A 256 5.82 30.40 -9.87
N LYS A 257 4.72 31.15 -9.69
CA LYS A 257 4.10 31.41 -8.38
C LYS A 257 2.85 30.56 -8.17
N ILE A 258 2.57 30.17 -6.93
CA ILE A 258 1.36 29.40 -6.63
C ILE A 258 0.15 30.34 -6.69
N ARG A 259 -0.88 29.92 -7.42
CA ARG A 259 -2.21 30.54 -7.40
C ARG A 259 -2.92 30.15 -6.10
N SER A 260 -2.70 30.94 -5.06
CA SER A 260 -3.33 30.77 -3.75
C SER A 260 -4.82 31.14 -3.75
N GLY A 261 -5.52 30.76 -2.67
CA GLY A 261 -6.93 31.11 -2.45
C GLY A 261 -7.92 30.07 -2.99
N GLN A 262 -7.45 28.87 -3.31
CA GLN A 262 -8.29 27.81 -3.89
C GLN A 262 -9.31 27.25 -2.90
N HIS A 263 -9.05 27.46 -1.61
CA HIS A 263 -9.95 27.14 -0.51
C HIS A 263 -10.94 28.28 -0.20
N GLY A 264 -10.95 29.36 -0.98
CA GLY A 264 -11.84 30.50 -0.79
C GLY A 264 -11.75 31.09 0.62
N GLU A 265 -12.90 31.27 1.27
CA GLU A 265 -12.99 31.87 2.61
C GLU A 265 -12.74 30.89 3.77
N TYR A 266 -12.57 29.59 3.50
CA TYR A 266 -12.45 28.55 4.53
C TYR A 266 -11.23 28.73 5.44
N PRO A 267 -10.03 29.12 4.94
CA PRO A 267 -8.90 29.45 5.81
C PRO A 267 -9.19 30.63 6.77
N ALA A 268 -9.94 31.63 6.30
CA ALA A 268 -10.32 32.78 7.12
C ALA A 268 -11.34 32.36 8.20
N ALA A 269 -12.31 31.51 7.85
CA ALA A 269 -13.28 30.96 8.80
C ALA A 269 -12.59 30.09 9.87
N ALA A 270 -11.67 29.21 9.49
CA ALA A 270 -10.90 28.39 10.44
C ALA A 270 -10.06 29.24 11.40
N LYS A 271 -9.40 30.29 10.88
CA LYS A 271 -8.67 31.26 11.69
C LYS A 271 -9.60 32.02 12.65
N ALA A 272 -10.80 32.37 12.21
CA ALA A 272 -11.81 33.02 13.04
C ALA A 272 -12.29 32.10 14.17
N VAL A 273 -12.53 30.82 13.90
CA VAL A 273 -12.88 29.82 14.93
C VAL A 273 -11.75 29.68 15.93
N ALA A 274 -10.50 29.52 15.47
CA ALA A 274 -9.35 29.39 16.37
C ALA A 274 -9.24 30.59 17.31
N LYS A 275 -9.43 31.82 16.78
CA LYS A 275 -9.49 33.05 17.57
C LYS A 275 -10.65 33.02 18.57
N ALA A 276 -11.86 32.65 18.14
CA ALA A 276 -13.05 32.62 18.99
C ALA A 276 -12.92 31.61 20.14
N CYS A 277 -12.32 30.44 19.88
CA CYS A 277 -12.09 29.40 20.87
C CYS A 277 -10.83 29.64 21.72
N GLY A 278 -10.01 30.64 21.39
CA GLY A 278 -8.75 30.92 22.06
C GLY A 278 -7.74 29.77 21.92
N VAL A 279 -7.64 29.19 20.73
CA VAL A 279 -6.70 28.11 20.40
C VAL A 279 -5.74 28.54 19.26
N PRO A 280 -4.52 27.99 19.20
CA PRO A 280 -3.60 28.25 18.10
C PRO A 280 -4.20 27.96 16.70
N PHE A 281 -3.94 28.89 15.78
CA PHE A 281 -4.14 28.69 14.34
C PHE A 281 -2.79 28.56 13.64
N PHE A 282 -2.64 27.56 12.77
CA PHE A 282 -1.46 27.40 11.93
C PHE A 282 -1.82 27.50 10.44
N ASP A 283 -1.24 28.47 9.76
CA ASP A 283 -1.46 28.73 8.33
C ASP A 283 -0.57 27.81 7.47
N LEU A 284 -1.05 26.58 7.28
CA LEU A 284 -0.40 25.59 6.44
C LEU A 284 -0.45 25.98 4.96
N ALA A 285 -1.46 26.73 4.53
CA ALA A 285 -1.63 27.19 3.15
C ALA A 285 -0.42 28.03 2.76
N THR A 286 -0.15 29.09 3.52
CA THR A 286 1.00 29.96 3.31
C THR A 286 2.33 29.21 3.44
N ALA A 287 2.45 28.29 4.40
CA ALA A 287 3.69 27.52 4.55
C ALA A 287 3.94 26.56 3.39
N SER A 288 2.90 25.94 2.85
CA SER A 288 2.98 25.05 1.69
C SER A 288 3.34 25.80 0.40
N VAL A 289 2.83 27.02 0.20
CA VAL A 289 3.24 27.89 -0.92
C VAL A 289 4.74 28.12 -0.91
N ARG A 290 5.32 28.43 0.27
CA ARG A 290 6.77 28.63 0.40
C ARG A 290 7.56 27.38 0.01
N LEU A 291 7.06 26.20 0.38
CA LEU A 291 7.64 24.93 -0.02
C LEU A 291 7.61 24.76 -1.53
N TYR A 292 6.43 24.86 -2.14
CA TYR A 292 6.27 24.60 -3.57
C TYR A 292 7.04 25.61 -4.42
N GLU A 293 7.05 26.89 -4.05
CA GLU A 293 7.83 27.90 -4.78
C GLU A 293 9.34 27.75 -4.59
N ALA A 294 9.80 27.27 -3.43
CA ALA A 294 11.22 26.99 -3.21
C ALA A 294 11.71 25.77 -4.00
N VAL A 295 10.85 24.76 -4.15
CA VAL A 295 11.13 23.59 -4.98
C VAL A 295 11.01 23.93 -6.47
N GLY A 296 10.04 24.79 -6.83
CA GLY A 296 9.79 25.21 -8.20
C GLY A 296 8.82 24.30 -8.96
N PRO A 297 8.26 24.77 -10.08
CA PRO A 297 7.20 24.06 -10.81
C PRO A 297 7.64 22.68 -11.31
N GLU A 298 8.80 22.58 -11.96
CA GLU A 298 9.26 21.32 -12.58
C GLU A 298 9.42 20.21 -11.53
N ASP A 299 10.16 20.49 -10.47
CA ASP A 299 10.55 19.55 -9.44
C ASP A 299 9.39 19.24 -8.46
N THR A 300 8.45 20.17 -8.26
CA THR A 300 7.33 19.99 -7.32
C THR A 300 6.43 18.82 -7.71
N VAL A 301 6.41 18.35 -8.97
CA VAL A 301 5.66 17.15 -9.37
C VAL A 301 6.01 15.91 -8.53
N HIS A 302 7.24 15.83 -8.00
CA HIS A 302 7.71 14.71 -7.18
C HIS A 302 7.11 14.69 -5.76
N LEU A 303 6.53 15.80 -5.30
CA LEU A 303 5.80 15.86 -4.04
C LEU A 303 4.38 15.31 -4.18
N PHE A 304 3.82 15.36 -5.39
CA PHE A 304 2.42 15.06 -5.65
C PHE A 304 2.21 13.72 -6.35
N ARG A 305 0.97 13.23 -6.37
CA ARG A 305 0.55 11.98 -7.03
C ARG A 305 0.51 12.13 -8.56
N HIS A 306 1.66 12.47 -9.14
CA HIS A 306 1.93 12.49 -10.57
C HIS A 306 2.60 11.19 -10.99
N ALA A 307 2.20 10.60 -12.10
CA ALA A 307 2.86 9.45 -12.69
C ALA A 307 2.79 9.55 -14.21
N LYS A 308 3.87 9.21 -14.90
CA LYS A 308 3.87 9.02 -16.35
C LYS A 308 3.27 7.67 -16.69
N ASP A 309 2.83 7.54 -17.93
CA ASP A 309 2.36 6.28 -18.49
C ASP A 309 3.45 5.20 -18.35
N GLY A 310 3.09 4.05 -17.79
CA GLY A 310 4.01 2.95 -17.53
C GLY A 310 5.13 3.22 -16.51
N GLU A 311 5.12 4.35 -15.79
CA GLU A 311 6.15 4.66 -14.78
C GLU A 311 6.12 3.66 -13.61
N TYR A 312 4.92 3.14 -13.29
CA TYR A 312 4.74 2.14 -12.25
C TYR A 312 4.01 0.92 -12.84
N PRO A 313 4.57 -0.31 -12.75
CA PRO A 313 3.98 -1.50 -13.35
C PRO A 313 2.53 -1.81 -12.93
N TRP A 314 2.13 -1.35 -11.75
CA TRP A 314 0.80 -1.53 -11.14
C TRP A 314 -0.10 -0.29 -11.26
N PHE A 315 0.40 0.81 -11.85
CA PHE A 315 -0.37 1.97 -12.30
C PHE A 315 0.01 2.29 -13.75
N PRO A 316 -0.61 1.60 -14.72
CA PRO A 316 -0.23 1.73 -16.11
C PRO A 316 -0.52 3.12 -16.66
N ASP A 317 -1.60 3.76 -16.21
CA ASP A 317 -2.06 5.03 -16.76
C ASP A 317 -1.37 6.23 -16.11
N ALA A 318 -1.07 7.23 -16.93
CA ALA A 318 -0.60 8.53 -16.46
C ALA A 318 -1.58 9.17 -15.45
N ARG A 319 -1.04 9.83 -14.42
CA ARG A 319 -1.79 10.63 -13.44
C ARG A 319 -1.19 12.02 -13.28
N SER A 320 -2.05 13.00 -13.11
CA SER A 320 -1.69 14.39 -12.79
C SER A 320 -2.59 14.91 -11.68
N ASP A 321 -2.31 14.49 -10.45
CA ASP A 321 -3.03 14.94 -9.26
C ASP A 321 -2.24 16.04 -8.55
N ASN A 322 -2.80 17.24 -8.46
CA ASN A 322 -2.16 18.40 -7.81
C ASN A 322 -2.62 18.62 -6.36
N SER A 323 -3.38 17.70 -5.78
CA SER A 323 -3.91 17.78 -4.41
C SER A 323 -3.30 16.74 -3.47
N HIS A 324 -3.17 15.49 -3.94
CA HIS A 324 -2.67 14.39 -3.12
C HIS A 324 -1.17 14.20 -3.27
N PHE A 325 -0.53 13.71 -2.21
CA PHE A 325 0.92 13.57 -2.14
C PHE A 325 1.40 12.15 -2.38
N LYS A 326 2.63 12.05 -2.85
CA LYS A 326 3.49 10.88 -2.64
C LYS A 326 4.21 11.00 -1.30
N GLU A 327 5.06 10.03 -0.99
CA GLU A 327 5.79 9.92 0.27
C GLU A 327 6.60 11.18 0.61
N LEU A 328 7.32 11.75 -0.38
CA LEU A 328 8.14 12.95 -0.15
C LEU A 328 7.31 14.19 0.15
N GLY A 329 6.19 14.39 -0.56
CA GLY A 329 5.28 15.50 -0.29
C GLY A 329 4.59 15.37 1.06
N ALA A 330 4.13 14.16 1.40
CA ALA A 330 3.58 13.85 2.71
C ALA A 330 4.58 14.15 3.83
N TYR A 331 5.84 13.73 3.66
CA TYR A 331 6.93 14.02 4.59
C TYR A 331 7.17 15.52 4.75
N ALA A 332 7.30 16.26 3.65
CA ALA A 332 7.56 17.69 3.67
C ALA A 332 6.45 18.49 4.38
N ILE A 333 5.18 18.19 4.06
CA ILE A 333 4.03 18.80 4.73
C ILE A 333 3.96 18.37 6.20
N GLY A 334 4.24 17.09 6.50
CA GLY A 334 4.34 16.60 7.87
C GLY A 334 5.37 17.35 8.71
N ARG A 335 6.54 17.68 8.14
CA ARG A 335 7.58 18.49 8.80
C ARG A 335 7.11 19.92 9.08
N ILE A 336 6.36 20.52 8.16
CA ILE A 336 5.76 21.85 8.36
C ILE A 336 4.72 21.81 9.50
N VAL A 337 3.85 20.81 9.50
CA VAL A 337 2.83 20.61 10.55
C VAL A 337 3.49 20.37 11.91
N LEU A 338 4.57 19.58 11.96
CA LEU A 338 5.34 19.32 13.19
C LEU A 338 5.89 20.63 13.78
N ASP A 339 6.41 21.51 12.95
CA ASP A 339 6.90 22.81 13.41
C ASP A 339 5.78 23.76 13.83
N GLY A 340 4.61 23.68 13.19
CA GLY A 340 3.41 24.37 13.64
C GLY A 340 2.98 23.92 15.04
N LEU A 341 2.92 22.60 15.26
CA LEU A 341 2.62 22.01 16.56
C LEU A 341 3.65 22.40 17.62
N ARG A 342 4.95 22.28 17.32
CA ARG A 342 6.03 22.70 18.22
C ARG A 342 6.02 24.19 18.53
N LYS A 343 5.52 25.04 17.63
CA LYS A 343 5.35 26.48 17.88
C LYS A 343 4.14 26.76 18.77
N ALA A 344 3.05 26.04 18.56
CA ALA A 344 1.84 26.17 19.37
C ALA A 344 2.05 25.67 20.80
N TYR A 345 2.80 24.58 20.96
CA TYR A 345 3.03 23.87 22.21
C TYR A 345 4.51 23.47 22.34
N PRO A 346 5.40 24.35 22.82
CA PRO A 346 6.83 24.10 22.89
C PRO A 346 7.23 22.87 23.70
N GLU A 347 6.43 22.48 24.70
CA GLU A 347 6.64 21.33 25.57
C GLU A 347 6.67 19.99 24.81
N ILE A 348 5.99 19.90 23.66
CA ILE A 348 6.00 18.69 22.83
C ILE A 348 7.38 18.39 22.24
N ALA A 349 8.30 19.36 22.26
CA ALA A 349 9.67 19.16 21.79
C ALA A 349 10.39 18.01 22.52
N ALA A 350 10.07 17.75 23.79
CA ALA A 350 10.62 16.63 24.54
C ALA A 350 10.20 15.25 23.98
N SER A 351 9.07 15.18 23.29
CA SER A 351 8.53 13.96 22.68
C SER A 351 8.96 13.80 21.21
N ILE A 352 9.61 14.80 20.61
CA ILE A 352 10.08 14.74 19.22
C ILE A 352 11.47 14.10 19.18
N ARG A 353 11.72 13.21 18.23
CA ARG A 353 13.04 12.61 18.06
C ARG A 353 14.07 13.66 17.67
N SER A 354 15.29 13.50 18.15
CA SER A 354 16.36 14.51 18.04
C SER A 354 16.84 14.75 16.61
N ASP A 355 16.60 13.81 15.69
CA ASP A 355 16.88 13.91 14.26
C ASP A 355 15.93 14.87 13.52
N TYR A 356 14.77 15.20 14.10
CA TYR A 356 13.82 16.15 13.50
C TYR A 356 13.97 17.55 14.09
N GLY A 357 14.96 18.30 13.59
CA GLY A 357 15.13 19.73 13.87
C GLY A 357 14.00 20.62 13.32
N ARG A 358 14.21 21.94 13.35
CA ARG A 358 13.34 22.90 12.66
C ARG A 358 13.40 22.69 11.15
N PHE A 359 12.28 22.89 10.47
CA PHE A 359 12.12 22.73 9.03
C PHE A 359 11.80 24.09 8.39
N ASN A 360 12.59 24.48 7.41
CA ASN A 360 12.36 25.72 6.66
C ASN A 360 11.72 25.39 5.30
N PRO A 361 10.42 25.66 5.10
CA PRO A 361 9.79 25.37 3.81
C PRO A 361 10.40 26.19 2.65
N ALA A 362 11.02 27.34 2.92
CA ALA A 362 11.69 28.13 1.87
C ALA A 362 13.10 27.60 1.51
N LYS A 363 13.63 26.64 2.27
CA LYS A 363 14.91 25.95 2.03
C LYS A 363 14.75 24.49 2.48
N PRO A 364 13.88 23.72 1.81
CA PRO A 364 13.48 22.42 2.30
C PRO A 364 14.64 21.43 2.12
N ASP A 365 14.97 20.73 3.20
CA ASP A 365 15.91 19.61 3.15
C ASP A 365 15.10 18.33 2.85
N LEU A 366 15.14 17.90 1.59
CA LEU A 366 14.33 16.81 1.04
C LEU A 366 15.17 15.60 0.63
N GLU A 367 16.35 15.42 1.23
CA GLU A 367 17.20 14.24 1.04
C GLU A 367 16.68 13.05 1.86
N VAL A 368 15.42 12.67 1.64
CA VAL A 368 14.75 11.58 2.36
C VAL A 368 14.17 10.59 1.37
N TYR A 369 14.46 9.31 1.59
CA TYR A 369 13.82 8.21 0.90
C TYR A 369 12.86 7.50 1.85
N ILE A 370 11.62 7.32 1.40
CA ILE A 370 10.61 6.49 2.06
C ILE A 370 10.22 5.43 1.04
N PRO A 371 10.37 4.13 1.37
CA PRO A 371 10.04 3.07 0.42
C PRO A 371 8.54 3.10 0.10
N PRO A 372 8.13 2.91 -1.15
CA PRO A 372 6.72 2.70 -1.47
C PRO A 372 6.22 1.42 -0.79
N THR A 373 4.97 1.42 -0.32
CA THR A 373 4.38 0.22 0.29
C THR A 373 3.90 -0.72 -0.80
N ILE A 374 4.40 -1.96 -0.87
CA ILE A 374 3.83 -2.96 -1.79
C ILE A 374 2.54 -3.51 -1.18
N ASN A 375 1.40 -3.21 -1.80
CA ASN A 375 0.09 -3.47 -1.20
C ASN A 375 -0.37 -4.94 -1.32
N CYS A 376 -1.08 -5.44 -0.30
CA CYS A 376 -1.72 -6.78 -0.29
C CYS A 376 -2.82 -6.98 -1.36
N ILE A 377 -3.30 -5.91 -1.97
CA ILE A 377 -4.25 -5.97 -3.09
C ILE A 377 -3.70 -6.86 -4.21
N ASP A 378 -2.38 -6.92 -4.37
CA ASP A 378 -1.72 -7.71 -5.42
C ASP A 378 -1.36 -9.15 -5.01
N LEU A 379 -1.58 -9.54 -3.75
CA LEU A 379 -1.29 -10.91 -3.29
C LEU A 379 -2.55 -11.79 -3.15
N PHE A 380 -3.76 -11.23 -3.02
CA PHE A 380 -4.95 -12.03 -2.72
C PHE A 380 -6.29 -11.64 -3.40
N GLY A 381 -6.35 -10.69 -4.35
CA GLY A 381 -7.52 -10.62 -5.25
C GLY A 381 -8.09 -9.23 -5.55
N SER A 382 -7.35 -8.39 -6.27
CA SER A 382 -7.79 -7.05 -6.67
C SER A 382 -8.57 -6.97 -7.99
N THR A 383 -9.04 -8.08 -8.58
CA THR A 383 -9.90 -8.01 -9.77
C THR A 383 -11.37 -7.69 -9.47
N ARG A 384 -11.80 -7.59 -8.20
CA ARG A 384 -13.22 -7.31 -7.85
C ARG A 384 -13.56 -5.91 -7.33
N ALA A 385 -12.60 -5.04 -7.00
CA ALA A 385 -12.92 -3.83 -6.22
C ALA A 385 -12.81 -2.48 -6.95
N ARG A 386 -12.31 -2.41 -8.20
CA ARG A 386 -12.07 -1.11 -8.89
C ARG A 386 -13.17 -0.62 -9.85
N VAL A 387 -14.35 -1.22 -9.87
CA VAL A 387 -15.48 -0.76 -10.73
C VAL A 387 -16.59 -0.03 -9.95
N GLY A 388 -16.44 0.18 -8.64
CA GLY A 388 -17.55 0.69 -7.81
C GLY A 388 -17.59 2.18 -7.47
N LEU A 389 -16.53 2.97 -7.68
CA LEU A 389 -16.39 4.27 -7.00
C LEU A 389 -16.11 5.49 -7.89
N TRP A 390 -16.34 5.39 -9.19
CA TRP A 390 -16.19 6.50 -10.14
C TRP A 390 -17.50 6.84 -10.90
N GLY A 391 -18.65 6.68 -10.22
CA GLY A 391 -19.98 6.94 -10.80
C GLY A 391 -20.75 8.12 -10.20
N ALA A 392 -20.22 8.83 -9.20
CA ALA A 392 -20.97 9.87 -8.50
C ALA A 392 -20.19 11.19 -8.45
N ASN A 393 -20.13 11.91 -9.57
CA ASN A 393 -20.10 13.39 -9.66
C ASN A 393 -19.52 13.91 -11.00
N CYS A 394 -20.10 13.52 -12.14
CA CYS A 394 -19.94 14.28 -13.38
C CYS A 394 -21.33 14.44 -14.01
N GLY A 395 -21.90 15.63 -13.87
CA GLY A 395 -23.14 16.00 -14.52
C GLY A 395 -22.92 16.26 -16.01
N LYS A 396 -23.87 15.77 -16.81
CA LYS A 396 -24.35 16.29 -18.09
C LYS A 396 -23.30 16.64 -19.16
N GLU A 397 -22.99 15.65 -20.00
CA GLU A 397 -22.92 15.87 -21.46
C GLU A 397 -23.77 14.81 -22.20
N PRO A 398 -24.48 15.18 -23.29
CA PRO A 398 -25.40 14.29 -23.98
C PRO A 398 -24.71 13.57 -25.14
N GLY A 399 -24.72 12.24 -25.13
CA GLY A 399 -24.42 11.47 -26.35
C GLY A 399 -23.57 10.22 -26.16
N PHE A 400 -23.90 9.33 -25.22
CA PHE A 400 -23.56 7.92 -25.35
C PHE A 400 -24.72 7.06 -24.83
N ALA A 401 -25.04 6.03 -25.61
CA ALA A 401 -26.32 5.35 -25.67
C ALA A 401 -26.66 4.47 -24.45
N GLU A 402 -27.96 4.27 -24.31
CA GLU A 402 -28.68 3.43 -23.35
C GLU A 402 -28.36 1.92 -23.50
N ASP A 403 -27.24 1.42 -22.97
CA ASP A 403 -27.09 -0.03 -22.69
C ASP A 403 -25.95 -0.35 -21.70
N PRO A 404 -26.23 -0.54 -20.40
CA PRO A 404 -25.22 -0.88 -19.38
C PRO A 404 -24.56 -2.26 -19.57
N VAL A 405 -25.11 -3.14 -20.41
CA VAL A 405 -24.69 -4.55 -20.49
C VAL A 405 -23.51 -4.75 -21.46
N LYS A 406 -23.32 -3.86 -22.44
CA LYS A 406 -22.21 -3.98 -23.41
C LYS A 406 -20.85 -3.53 -22.88
N VAL A 407 -20.78 -2.60 -21.91
CA VAL A 407 -19.52 -2.18 -21.28
C VAL A 407 -18.92 -3.27 -20.38
N ILE A 408 -19.76 -4.18 -19.87
CA ILE A 408 -19.32 -5.28 -18.99
C ILE A 408 -18.58 -6.39 -19.77
N LYS A 409 -18.90 -6.61 -21.05
CA LYS A 409 -18.31 -7.72 -21.83
C LYS A 409 -16.91 -7.42 -22.38
N SER A 410 -16.57 -6.15 -22.64
CA SER A 410 -15.22 -5.77 -23.10
C SER A 410 -14.18 -5.79 -21.97
N TYR A 411 -14.58 -5.58 -20.71
CA TYR A 411 -13.66 -5.62 -19.56
C TYR A 411 -13.29 -7.04 -19.08
N GLN A 412 -14.19 -8.01 -19.21
CA GLN A 412 -13.91 -9.40 -18.82
C GLN A 412 -12.87 -10.10 -19.73
N ALA A 413 -12.63 -9.57 -20.94
CA ALA A 413 -11.57 -10.07 -21.83
C ALA A 413 -10.17 -9.58 -21.44
N TRP A 414 -10.05 -8.42 -20.76
CA TRP A 414 -8.76 -7.90 -20.27
C TRP A 414 -8.36 -8.51 -18.91
N ASP A 415 -9.34 -8.88 -18.09
CA ASP A 415 -9.12 -9.41 -16.74
C ASP A 415 -8.44 -10.80 -16.71
N LYS A 416 -8.48 -11.55 -17.82
CA LYS A 416 -7.74 -12.82 -17.97
C LYS A 416 -6.30 -12.64 -18.49
N ALA A 417 -5.94 -11.50 -19.07
CA ALA A 417 -4.61 -11.27 -19.62
C ALA A 417 -3.64 -10.62 -18.60
N ALA A 418 -4.16 -9.82 -17.65
CA ALA A 418 -3.34 -9.04 -16.72
C ALA A 418 -2.73 -9.84 -15.55
N ASN A 419 -3.25 -11.03 -15.24
CA ASN A 419 -2.81 -11.81 -14.06
C ASN A 419 -1.54 -12.65 -14.24
N MET A 420 -0.73 -12.39 -15.27
CA MET A 420 0.51 -13.14 -15.51
C MET A 420 1.56 -12.23 -16.13
N ILE A 421 2.21 -11.36 -15.36
CA ILE A 421 3.44 -10.67 -15.79
C ILE A 421 4.56 -11.08 -14.83
N GLY A 422 5.30 -12.12 -15.21
CA GLY A 422 6.61 -12.44 -14.64
C GLY A 422 7.69 -11.76 -15.46
N PHE A 423 8.72 -11.22 -14.81
CA PHE A 423 9.93 -10.72 -15.46
C PHE A 423 10.96 -11.85 -15.57
N THR A 424 11.64 -11.94 -16.71
CA THR A 424 12.82 -12.79 -16.88
C THR A 424 14.00 -11.88 -17.19
N VAL A 425 15.06 -11.97 -16.37
CA VAL A 425 16.36 -11.30 -16.65
C VAL A 425 17.36 -12.39 -17.00
N ALA A 426 18.02 -12.24 -18.15
CA ALA A 426 19.12 -13.12 -18.56
C ALA A 426 20.46 -12.40 -18.35
N LEU A 427 21.34 -13.03 -17.56
CA LEU A 427 22.74 -12.64 -17.39
C LEU A 427 23.61 -13.56 -18.25
N ASP A 428 24.70 -13.02 -18.78
CA ASP A 428 25.71 -13.82 -19.45
C ASP A 428 26.59 -14.59 -18.45
N ALA A 429 27.49 -15.43 -18.97
CA ALA A 429 28.38 -16.24 -18.14
C ALA A 429 29.38 -15.43 -17.28
N LYS A 430 29.43 -14.10 -17.44
CA LYS A 430 30.24 -13.16 -16.66
C LYS A 430 29.41 -12.27 -15.74
N GLY A 431 28.07 -12.40 -15.77
CA GLY A 431 27.15 -11.67 -14.90
C GLY A 431 26.61 -10.36 -15.48
N GLU A 432 26.82 -10.07 -16.77
CA GLU A 432 26.28 -8.86 -17.41
C GLU A 432 24.93 -9.12 -18.09
N THR A 433 24.00 -8.17 -17.97
CA THR A 433 22.62 -8.28 -18.49
C THR A 433 22.61 -8.11 -20.01
N ILE A 434 22.07 -9.09 -20.76
CA ILE A 434 22.02 -9.01 -22.23
C ILE A 434 20.60 -8.80 -22.79
N LEU A 435 19.52 -9.11 -22.06
CA LEU A 435 18.15 -8.83 -22.54
C LEU A 435 17.13 -8.66 -21.40
N ALA A 436 16.23 -7.69 -21.56
CA ALA A 436 15.04 -7.50 -20.73
C ALA A 436 13.81 -7.32 -21.64
N GLY A 437 12.72 -8.05 -21.37
CA GLY A 437 11.49 -7.93 -22.15
C GLY A 437 10.24 -8.36 -21.37
N THR A 438 9.14 -7.66 -21.59
CA THR A 438 7.80 -7.96 -21.07
C THR A 438 7.08 -8.98 -21.97
N LYS A 439 6.05 -9.62 -21.42
CA LYS A 439 5.35 -10.77 -22.02
C LYS A 439 4.87 -10.51 -23.46
N GLY A 440 5.29 -11.40 -24.36
CA GLY A 440 4.82 -11.50 -25.75
C GLY A 440 5.36 -12.73 -26.51
N PHE A 441 5.86 -13.76 -25.81
CA PHE A 441 6.41 -14.95 -26.45
C PHE A 441 5.43 -16.14 -26.35
N PRO A 442 4.74 -16.53 -27.44
CA PRO A 442 4.01 -17.78 -27.56
C PRO A 442 4.83 -18.99 -27.06
N LEU A 443 4.21 -19.86 -26.25
CA LEU A 443 4.82 -21.11 -25.75
C LEU A 443 5.43 -21.97 -26.89
N LYS A 444 4.79 -21.93 -28.07
CA LYS A 444 5.25 -22.58 -29.29
C LYS A 444 6.60 -22.06 -29.79
N GLU A 445 6.90 -20.78 -29.59
CA GLU A 445 8.14 -20.11 -30.00
C GLU A 445 9.25 -20.29 -28.97
N ALA A 446 8.90 -20.33 -27.68
CA ALA A 446 9.82 -20.72 -26.61
C ALA A 446 10.30 -22.17 -26.77
N LEU A 447 9.38 -23.11 -27.08
CA LEU A 447 9.70 -24.51 -27.37
C LEU A 447 10.51 -24.67 -28.66
N SER A 448 10.27 -23.82 -29.67
CA SER A 448 11.05 -23.79 -30.92
C SER A 448 12.48 -23.27 -30.70
N ALA A 449 12.66 -22.27 -29.83
CA ALA A 449 13.98 -21.73 -29.45
C ALA A 449 14.80 -22.72 -28.63
N VAL A 450 14.18 -23.44 -27.68
CA VAL A 450 14.81 -24.54 -26.91
C VAL A 450 15.25 -25.68 -27.85
N ARG A 451 14.42 -26.04 -28.83
CA ARG A 451 14.75 -27.05 -29.85
C ARG A 451 15.87 -26.61 -30.80
N LYS A 452 16.02 -25.30 -31.07
CA LYS A 452 17.06 -24.75 -31.96
C LYS A 452 18.41 -24.49 -31.29
N THR A 453 18.44 -24.16 -29.99
CA THR A 453 19.64 -23.65 -29.30
C THR A 453 20.18 -24.58 -28.23
N GLY A 454 19.46 -25.64 -27.86
CA GLY A 454 19.95 -26.69 -26.95
C GLY A 454 20.15 -26.25 -25.50
N CYS A 455 19.75 -25.05 -25.10
CA CYS A 455 19.88 -24.56 -23.72
C CYS A 455 18.67 -24.95 -22.87
N VAL A 456 18.93 -25.65 -21.76
CA VAL A 456 17.96 -25.92 -20.68
C VAL A 456 18.11 -24.82 -19.63
N PRO A 457 17.06 -24.07 -19.26
CA PRO A 457 17.16 -23.06 -18.21
C PRO A 457 17.19 -23.71 -16.81
N PRO A 458 18.08 -23.27 -15.90
CA PRO A 458 18.07 -23.71 -14.52
C PRO A 458 16.99 -22.97 -13.71
N LYS A 459 16.18 -23.76 -12.98
CA LYS A 459 15.29 -23.38 -11.86
C LYS A 459 14.09 -22.46 -12.19
N ILE A 460 12.92 -23.10 -12.31
CA ILE A 460 11.61 -22.44 -12.13
C ILE A 460 11.28 -22.47 -10.63
N LEU A 461 11.01 -21.31 -10.03
CA LEU A 461 10.56 -21.19 -8.64
C LEU A 461 9.04 -21.39 -8.58
N VAL A 462 8.58 -22.50 -7.99
CA VAL A 462 7.16 -22.77 -7.73
C VAL A 462 6.91 -22.62 -6.23
N ARG A 463 6.03 -21.71 -5.83
CA ARG A 463 5.58 -21.58 -4.43
C ARG A 463 4.50 -22.65 -4.17
N CYS A 464 4.85 -23.69 -3.40
CA CYS A 464 3.91 -24.72 -2.93
C CYS A 464 3.83 -24.73 -1.39
N ASP A 465 2.70 -25.20 -0.86
CA ASP A 465 2.45 -25.47 0.56
C ASP A 465 3.63 -26.26 1.21
N PRO A 466 4.08 -25.90 2.44
CA PRO A 466 5.19 -26.56 3.11
C PRO A 466 5.04 -28.09 3.25
N LYS A 467 3.82 -28.63 3.31
CA LYS A 467 3.57 -30.09 3.40
C LYS A 467 3.75 -30.84 2.08
N ILE A 468 3.89 -30.12 0.96
CA ILE A 468 4.08 -30.68 -0.39
C ILE A 468 5.48 -30.35 -0.93
N ALA A 469 6.18 -29.39 -0.32
CA ALA A 469 7.52 -28.95 -0.72
C ALA A 469 8.58 -30.07 -0.71
N GLU A 470 8.56 -31.00 0.27
CA GLU A 470 9.47 -32.16 0.27
C GLU A 470 9.18 -33.15 -0.87
N LYS A 471 7.91 -33.31 -1.24
CA LYS A 471 7.49 -34.23 -2.31
C LYS A 471 7.83 -33.68 -3.69
N VAL A 472 7.72 -32.35 -3.86
CA VAL A 472 8.14 -31.66 -5.08
C VAL A 472 9.66 -31.62 -5.18
N ALA A 473 10.38 -31.38 -4.08
CA ALA A 473 11.84 -31.43 -4.04
C ALA A 473 12.39 -32.84 -4.39
N ALA A 474 11.73 -33.91 -3.94
CA ALA A 474 12.09 -35.28 -4.30
C ALA A 474 11.81 -35.61 -5.78
N ALA A 475 10.70 -35.12 -6.33
CA ALA A 475 10.36 -35.28 -7.75
C ALA A 475 11.31 -34.51 -8.67
N VAL A 476 11.75 -33.32 -8.24
CA VAL A 476 12.73 -32.49 -8.94
C VAL A 476 14.14 -33.06 -8.84
N LYS A 477 14.52 -33.66 -7.70
CA LYS A 477 15.82 -34.33 -7.53
C LYS A 477 15.97 -35.58 -8.42
N ALA A 478 14.86 -36.27 -8.74
CA ALA A 478 14.86 -37.40 -9.66
C ALA A 478 15.05 -37.00 -11.15
N LEU A 479 14.98 -35.70 -11.46
CA LEU A 479 15.17 -35.15 -12.82
C LEU A 479 16.61 -34.65 -13.07
N ASP A 480 17.50 -34.71 -12.07
CA ASP A 480 18.79 -33.99 -12.07
C ASP A 480 20.01 -34.82 -12.50
N GLU A 481 19.84 -36.10 -12.81
CA GLU A 481 20.94 -36.94 -13.32
C GLU A 481 20.69 -37.37 -14.77
N GLY A 482 21.06 -36.49 -15.71
CA GLY A 482 21.45 -36.93 -17.06
C GLY A 482 20.59 -36.49 -18.25
N GLY A 483 19.66 -35.54 -18.10
CA GLY A 483 19.12 -34.74 -19.22
C GLY A 483 18.84 -35.50 -20.51
N ARG A 484 17.86 -36.43 -20.50
CA ARG A 484 17.24 -36.96 -21.73
C ARG A 484 15.74 -37.14 -21.50
N ALA A 485 14.94 -36.59 -22.42
CA ALA A 485 13.56 -36.99 -22.57
C ALA A 485 13.51 -38.50 -22.80
N ALA A 486 12.87 -39.25 -21.91
CA ALA A 486 12.58 -40.65 -22.16
C ALA A 486 11.48 -40.72 -23.22
N VAL A 487 11.90 -41.11 -24.42
CA VAL A 487 11.07 -41.66 -25.48
C VAL A 487 10.17 -42.77 -24.92
N HIS A 488 8.96 -42.89 -25.48
CA HIS A 488 8.02 -44.01 -25.33
C HIS A 488 8.58 -45.27 -24.65
N GLY A 489 7.99 -45.63 -23.51
CA GLY A 489 8.06 -46.98 -22.96
C GLY A 489 9.46 -47.49 -22.64
N THR A 490 10.10 -46.98 -21.59
CA THR A 490 11.13 -47.74 -20.86
C THR A 490 10.96 -47.59 -19.34
N SER A 491 11.38 -48.62 -18.60
CA SER A 491 10.68 -49.20 -17.45
C SER A 491 10.80 -48.51 -16.09
N ALA A 492 11.39 -47.31 -15.96
CA ALA A 492 11.73 -46.75 -14.65
C ALA A 492 10.74 -45.72 -14.06
N SER A 493 9.99 -44.97 -14.87
CA SER A 493 9.02 -43.99 -14.34
C SER A 493 7.84 -44.71 -13.70
N PRO A 494 7.40 -44.38 -12.46
CA PRO A 494 6.16 -44.91 -11.91
C PRO A 494 4.92 -44.27 -12.55
N TYR A 495 5.09 -43.35 -13.51
CA TYR A 495 4.01 -42.72 -14.25
C TYR A 495 4.11 -43.03 -15.75
N VAL A 496 2.96 -43.28 -16.37
CA VAL A 496 2.83 -43.41 -17.82
C VAL A 496 1.86 -42.34 -18.30
N LEU A 497 2.34 -41.52 -19.25
CA LEU A 497 1.58 -40.44 -19.85
C LEU A 497 0.91 -40.89 -21.14
N PHE A 498 -0.32 -40.45 -21.34
CA PHE A 498 -1.06 -40.61 -22.59
C PHE A 498 -1.57 -39.26 -23.06
N ASP A 499 -1.45 -38.98 -24.35
CA ASP A 499 -1.94 -37.74 -24.97
C ASP A 499 -3.44 -37.82 -25.34
N LYS A 500 -4.01 -39.02 -25.27
CA LYS A 500 -5.43 -39.33 -25.47
C LYS A 500 -5.79 -40.51 -24.59
N LEU A 501 -7.06 -40.62 -24.22
CA LEU A 501 -7.50 -41.66 -23.31
C LEU A 501 -7.23 -43.07 -23.91
N PRO A 502 -6.38 -43.90 -23.28
CA PRO A 502 -6.09 -45.24 -23.78
C PRO A 502 -7.21 -46.23 -23.45
N ALA A 503 -7.25 -47.35 -24.17
CA ALA A 503 -8.19 -48.43 -23.88
C ALA A 503 -7.97 -49.01 -22.47
N ALA A 504 -9.05 -49.39 -21.77
CA ALA A 504 -9.01 -49.84 -20.38
C ALA A 504 -8.06 -51.03 -20.13
N GLY A 505 -7.90 -51.93 -21.11
CA GLY A 505 -6.95 -53.05 -21.01
C GLY A 505 -5.48 -52.60 -20.92
N GLU A 506 -5.13 -51.50 -21.59
CA GLU A 506 -3.79 -50.92 -21.50
C GLU A 506 -3.57 -50.23 -20.14
N ILE A 507 -4.58 -49.53 -19.62
CA ILE A 507 -4.58 -48.94 -18.27
C ILE A 507 -4.34 -50.02 -17.21
N ALA A 508 -5.10 -51.11 -17.25
CA ALA A 508 -4.99 -52.22 -16.31
C ALA A 508 -3.61 -52.88 -16.35
N LYS A 509 -3.06 -53.09 -17.56
CA LYS A 509 -1.71 -53.63 -17.76
C LYS A 509 -0.64 -52.73 -17.12
N ARG A 510 -0.69 -51.42 -17.37
CA ARG A 510 0.27 -50.47 -16.78
C ARG A 510 0.17 -50.40 -15.26
N ARG A 511 -1.04 -50.51 -14.70
CA ARG A 511 -1.23 -50.58 -13.25
C ARG A 511 -0.70 -51.87 -12.64
N ALA A 512 -0.86 -53.01 -13.32
CA ALA A 512 -0.26 -54.28 -12.90
C ALA A 512 1.28 -54.23 -12.91
N GLU A 513 1.86 -53.40 -13.79
CA GLU A 513 3.29 -53.03 -13.80
C GLU A 513 3.65 -52.00 -12.69
N GLY A 514 2.73 -51.66 -11.80
CA GLY A 514 2.92 -50.70 -10.71
C GLY A 514 2.91 -49.23 -11.13
N LYS A 515 2.43 -48.92 -12.35
CA LYS A 515 2.43 -47.56 -12.90
C LYS A 515 1.14 -46.80 -12.61
N LYS A 516 1.27 -45.50 -12.38
CA LYS A 516 0.21 -44.51 -12.31
C LYS A 516 -0.04 -43.89 -13.68
N ILE A 517 -1.29 -43.64 -14.02
CA ILE A 517 -1.69 -43.24 -15.36
C ILE A 517 -2.02 -41.76 -15.38
N VAL A 518 -1.38 -41.01 -16.28
CA VAL A 518 -1.57 -39.57 -16.45
C VAL A 518 -2.09 -39.31 -17.86
N LEU A 519 -3.21 -38.62 -18.00
CA LEU A 519 -3.76 -38.19 -19.28
C LEU A 519 -3.46 -36.71 -19.52
N LEU A 520 -2.93 -36.36 -20.68
CA LEU A 520 -2.84 -34.98 -21.15
C LEU A 520 -4.08 -34.71 -22.01
N ASP A 521 -4.90 -33.75 -21.60
CA ASP A 521 -6.17 -33.40 -22.25
C ASP A 521 -6.14 -31.91 -22.61
N ASP A 522 -5.55 -31.62 -23.76
CA ASP A 522 -5.35 -30.26 -24.28
C ASP A 522 -6.65 -29.53 -24.62
N GLU A 523 -7.72 -30.28 -24.92
CA GLU A 523 -9.04 -29.74 -25.26
C GLU A 523 -10.05 -29.79 -24.10
N ALA A 524 -9.66 -30.31 -22.93
CA ALA A 524 -10.53 -30.56 -21.77
C ALA A 524 -11.76 -31.45 -22.09
N THR A 525 -11.59 -32.34 -23.06
CA THR A 525 -12.66 -33.20 -23.61
C THR A 525 -13.14 -34.24 -22.60
N TYR A 526 -12.23 -34.73 -21.77
CA TYR A 526 -12.48 -35.79 -20.78
C TYR A 526 -12.53 -35.23 -19.36
N ALA A 527 -12.17 -33.98 -19.12
CA ALA A 527 -12.30 -33.38 -17.78
C ALA A 527 -13.76 -33.24 -17.30
N ASN A 528 -14.75 -33.27 -18.21
CA ASN A 528 -16.16 -32.95 -17.92
C ASN A 528 -17.18 -34.06 -18.24
N SER A 529 -16.78 -35.23 -18.75
CA SER A 529 -17.77 -36.30 -19.00
C SER A 529 -17.96 -37.18 -17.76
N GLU A 530 -19.21 -37.47 -17.38
CA GLU A 530 -19.53 -38.42 -16.29
C GLU A 530 -18.95 -39.83 -16.59
N ASP A 531 -18.68 -40.14 -17.86
CA ASP A 531 -17.99 -41.34 -18.31
C ASP A 531 -16.50 -41.38 -17.91
N THR A 532 -15.94 -40.27 -17.42
CA THR A 532 -14.52 -40.16 -17.00
C THR A 532 -14.27 -40.54 -15.54
N PHE A 533 -15.24 -41.21 -14.89
CA PHE A 533 -14.90 -42.23 -13.90
C PHE A 533 -14.29 -43.46 -14.61
N LEU A 534 -13.27 -43.22 -15.43
CA LEU A 534 -12.47 -44.27 -16.05
C LEU A 534 -11.66 -44.90 -14.95
N ALA A 535 -12.14 -46.06 -14.53
CA ALA A 535 -11.47 -46.95 -13.60
C ALA A 535 -9.99 -47.11 -14.01
N GLY A 536 -9.12 -46.35 -13.35
CA GLY A 536 -7.67 -46.53 -13.44
C GLY A 536 -6.84 -45.35 -13.98
N VAL A 537 -7.42 -44.21 -14.39
CA VAL A 537 -6.63 -42.97 -14.61
C VAL A 537 -6.41 -42.25 -13.29
N ASP A 538 -5.15 -41.95 -12.95
CA ASP A 538 -4.80 -41.36 -11.65
C ASP A 538 -4.75 -39.82 -11.69
N TYR A 539 -4.39 -39.23 -12.84
CA TYR A 539 -4.27 -37.77 -13.01
C TYR A 539 -4.64 -37.33 -14.44
N ILE A 540 -5.26 -36.16 -14.58
CA ILE A 540 -5.49 -35.49 -15.86
C ILE A 540 -4.80 -34.12 -15.80
N LEU A 541 -4.03 -33.78 -16.83
CA LEU A 541 -3.37 -32.48 -16.99
C LEU A 541 -3.97 -31.78 -18.20
N THR A 542 -4.51 -30.58 -17.99
CA THR A 542 -5.19 -29.79 -19.01
C THR A 542 -4.88 -28.31 -18.85
N ASP A 543 -4.95 -27.55 -19.95
CA ASP A 543 -4.65 -26.12 -19.99
C ASP A 543 -5.89 -25.26 -19.65
N ASN A 544 -7.06 -25.88 -19.41
CA ASN A 544 -8.31 -25.22 -19.07
C ASN A 544 -8.82 -25.61 -17.67
N TYR A 545 -9.10 -24.61 -16.83
CA TYR A 545 -9.70 -24.80 -15.50
C TYR A 545 -11.23 -24.95 -15.61
N PRO A 546 -11.86 -26.00 -15.06
CA PRO A 546 -13.32 -26.13 -15.06
C PRO A 546 -13.99 -25.14 -14.09
N ASP A 547 -15.15 -24.62 -14.49
CA ASP A 547 -15.99 -23.70 -13.69
C ASP A 547 -16.72 -24.48 -12.58
N PHE A 548 -16.19 -24.45 -11.36
CA PHE A 548 -16.67 -25.18 -10.17
C PHE A 548 -18.03 -24.71 -9.61
N ARG A 549 -18.88 -24.05 -10.42
CA ARG A 549 -20.13 -23.41 -9.95
C ARG A 549 -21.36 -24.30 -9.85
N ALA A 550 -21.24 -25.60 -10.14
CA ALA A 550 -22.36 -26.55 -10.10
C ALA A 550 -22.24 -27.62 -9.01
N TYR A 551 -21.66 -27.31 -7.84
CA TYR A 551 -21.74 -28.21 -6.68
C TYR A 551 -23.09 -28.05 -5.98
N ASP A 552 -23.99 -29.00 -6.20
CA ASP A 552 -25.22 -29.19 -5.41
C ASP A 552 -24.89 -30.08 -4.20
N PRO A 553 -24.92 -29.55 -2.97
CA PRO A 553 -24.56 -30.30 -1.77
C PRO A 553 -25.62 -31.35 -1.34
N THR A 554 -26.66 -31.61 -2.15
CA THR A 554 -27.73 -32.58 -1.84
C THR A 554 -27.67 -33.91 -2.62
N ARG A 555 -26.71 -34.09 -3.54
CA ARG A 555 -26.43 -35.41 -4.14
C ARG A 555 -25.30 -36.10 -3.36
N LYS A 556 -25.62 -37.24 -2.75
CA LYS A 556 -24.76 -38.01 -1.83
C LYS A 556 -23.39 -38.34 -2.39
#